data_AF-A0A914QCN3-F1
#
_entry.id   AF-A0A914QCN3-F1
#
_cell.length_a   1.000
_cell.length_b   1.000
_cell.length_c   1.000
_cell.angle_alpha   90.00
_cell.angle_beta   90.00
_cell.angle_gamma   90.00
#
_symmetry.space_group_name_H-M   'P 1'
#
loop_
_entity.id
_entity.type
_entity.pdbx_description
1 polymer ?
#
loop_
_entity_poly.entity_id
_entity_poly.type
_entity_poly.pdbx_seq_one_letter_code
_entity_poly.pdbx_strand_id
1 'polypeptide(L)'
;MGRRPARCYRYALEAAHICANKYMVKNCGKDGFHMLVRKHPYHVVRINKMLSCAGADRLHTGMRGSFGKPQGLVARVGLNDILMSIRVRDQVNFYFA
;
A
#
# COMPACT_ATOMS: atom_id res chain seq x y z
N MET A 1 -13.20 6.21 -14.95
CA MET A 1 -11.79 5.95 -14.59
C MET A 1 -11.56 4.45 -14.51
N GLY A 2 -10.99 3.83 -15.55
CA GLY A 2 -10.94 2.37 -15.67
C GLY A 2 -10.10 1.72 -14.55
N ARG A 3 -10.62 0.66 -13.92
CA ARG A 3 -9.87 -0.16 -12.95
C ARG A 3 -8.70 -0.81 -13.70
N ARG A 4 -7.50 -0.26 -13.54
CA ARG A 4 -6.27 -0.81 -14.12
C ARG A 4 -5.59 -1.71 -13.09
N PRO A 5 -4.84 -2.74 -13.54
CA PRO A 5 -3.97 -3.48 -12.64
C PRO A 5 -2.98 -2.52 -11.98
N ALA A 6 -2.81 -2.64 -10.67
CA ALA A 6 -2.07 -1.67 -9.87
C ALA A 6 -1.05 -2.35 -8.96
N ARG A 7 -0.05 -1.56 -8.56
CA ARG A 7 0.95 -1.94 -7.58
C ARG A 7 0.69 -1.16 -6.29
N CYS A 8 0.25 -1.86 -5.25
CA CYS A 8 0.01 -1.26 -3.95
C CYS A 8 1.23 -1.46 -3.07
N TYR A 9 1.85 -0.37 -2.62
CA TYR A 9 2.99 -0.44 -1.73
C TYR A 9 2.58 -0.85 -0.31
N ARG A 10 3.48 -1.51 0.42
CA ARG A 10 3.26 -1.90 1.82
C ARG A 10 2.79 -0.73 2.68
N TYR A 11 3.47 0.42 2.57
CA TYR A 11 3.13 1.64 3.33
C TYR A 11 1.73 2.17 2.99
N ALA A 12 1.27 2.00 1.75
CA ALA A 12 -0.07 2.42 1.34
C ALA A 12 -1.15 1.51 1.94
N LEU A 13 -0.91 0.20 2.00
CA LEU A 13 -1.81 -0.75 2.66
C LEU A 13 -1.87 -0.51 4.18
N GLU A 14 -0.74 -0.19 4.79
CA GLU A 14 -0.65 0.12 6.22
C GLU A 14 -1.38 1.44 6.56
N ALA A 15 -1.19 2.48 5.76
CA ALA A 15 -1.89 3.74 5.92
C ALA A 15 -3.42 3.57 5.76
N ALA A 16 -3.85 2.79 4.77
CA ALA A 16 -5.26 2.48 4.55
C ALA A 16 -5.87 1.71 5.74
N HIS A 17 -5.14 0.74 6.29
CA HIS A 17 -5.55 -0.02 7.47
C HIS A 17 -5.71 0.87 8.70
N ILE A 18 -4.72 1.74 8.98
CA ILE A 18 -4.76 2.67 10.12
C ILE A 18 -5.94 3.66 9.97
N CYS A 19 -6.14 4.21 8.77
CA CYS A 19 -7.22 5.13 8.48
C CYS A 19 -8.59 4.48 8.70
N ALA A 20 -8.79 3.29 8.13
CA ALA A 20 -10.05 2.55 8.26
C ALA A 20 -10.31 2.13 9.71
N ASN A 21 -9.28 1.70 10.44
CA ASN A 21 -9.39 1.35 11.85
C ASN A 21 -9.80 2.58 12.70
N LYS A 22 -9.18 3.73 12.47
CA LYS A 22 -9.53 4.98 13.18
C LYS A 22 -10.99 5.37 12.95
N TYR A 23 -11.49 5.25 11.72
CA TYR A 23 -12.88 5.55 11.40
C TYR A 23 -13.86 4.56 12.06
N MET A 24 -13.55 3.26 11.98
CA MET A 24 -14.43 2.23 12.54
C MET A 24 -14.48 2.25 14.06
N VAL A 25 -13.36 2.53 14.75
CA VAL A 25 -13.34 2.70 16.21
C VAL A 25 -14.22 3.87 16.63
N LYS A 26 -14.24 4.97 15.86
CA LYS A 26 -15.08 6.14 16.17
C LYS A 26 -16.58 5.83 16.02
N ASN A 27 -16.96 5.03 15.02
CA ASN A 27 -18.36 4.84 14.67
C ASN A 27 -18.99 3.58 15.29
N CYS A 28 -18.25 2.48 15.42
CA CYS A 28 -18.77 1.17 15.84
C CYS A 28 -18.23 0.71 17.20
N GLY A 29 -17.29 1.44 17.80
CA GLY A 29 -16.51 0.96 18.95
C GLY A 29 -15.50 -0.13 18.55
N LYS A 30 -14.57 -0.44 19.45
CA LYS A 30 -13.42 -1.31 19.18
C LYS A 30 -13.79 -2.77 18.86
N ASP A 31 -14.88 -3.27 19.45
CA ASP A 31 -15.31 -4.67 19.31
C ASP A 31 -16.45 -4.87 18.29
N GLY A 32 -16.83 -3.80 17.60
CA GLY A 32 -17.95 -3.78 16.65
C GLY A 32 -17.63 -4.27 15.24
N PHE A 33 -16.34 -4.45 14.90
CA PHE A 33 -15.91 -4.79 13.55
C PHE A 33 -14.71 -5.75 13.54
N HIS A 34 -14.60 -6.50 12.44
CA HIS A 34 -13.46 -7.36 12.17
C HIS A 34 -12.92 -7.04 10.76
N MET A 35 -11.73 -6.45 10.72
CA MET A 35 -11.05 -6.03 9.49
C MET A 35 -9.86 -6.94 9.20
N LEU A 36 -9.71 -7.33 7.92
CA LEU A 36 -8.56 -8.08 7.44
C LEU A 36 -8.03 -7.48 6.14
N VAL A 37 -6.72 -7.26 6.10
CA VAL A 37 -5.98 -6.99 4.86
C VAL A 37 -5.72 -8.34 4.18
N ARG A 38 -6.33 -8.54 2.99
CA ARG A 38 -6.26 -9.82 2.27
C ARG A 38 -5.02 -9.94 1.40
N LYS A 39 -4.46 -8.81 0.97
CA LYS A 39 -3.32 -8.79 0.04
C LYS A 39 -2.01 -8.59 0.78
N HIS A 40 -1.11 -9.56 0.65
CA HIS A 40 0.23 -9.49 1.22
C HIS A 40 1.26 -8.99 0.20
N PRO A 41 2.18 -8.09 0.59
CA PRO A 41 3.20 -7.56 -0.30
C PRO A 41 4.46 -8.44 -0.33
N TYR A 42 4.57 -9.33 -1.32
CA TYR A 42 5.74 -10.20 -1.52
C TYR A 42 6.72 -9.68 -2.57
N HIS A 43 6.28 -8.79 -3.46
CA HIS A 43 7.09 -8.37 -4.59
C HIS A 43 8.08 -7.27 -4.18
N VAL A 44 9.38 -7.55 -4.27
CA VAL A 44 10.45 -6.60 -3.99
C VAL A 44 10.67 -5.67 -5.19
N VAL A 45 10.57 -4.37 -4.96
CA VAL A 45 10.95 -3.32 -5.92
C VAL A 45 12.40 -2.94 -5.70
N ARG A 46 13.14 -2.91 -6.80
CA ARG A 46 14.55 -2.50 -6.85
C ARG A 46 14.67 -1.08 -7.41
N ILE A 47 15.64 -0.34 -6.91
CA ILE A 47 15.96 1.01 -7.38
C ILE A 47 17.46 1.14 -7.62
N ASN A 48 17.84 1.68 -8.79
CA ASN A 48 19.18 2.18 -9.01
C ASN A 48 19.23 3.63 -8.53
N LYS A 49 19.81 3.87 -7.35
CA LYS A 49 19.80 5.20 -6.73
C LYS A 49 20.81 6.09 -7.44
N MET A 50 20.31 7.10 -8.15
CA MET A 50 21.15 8.16 -8.69
C MET A 50 21.50 9.16 -7.59
N LEU A 51 22.73 9.66 -7.61
CA LEU A 51 23.16 10.76 -6.74
C LEU A 51 22.61 12.07 -7.31
N SER A 52 21.92 12.86 -6.47
CA SER A 52 21.33 14.14 -6.89
C SER A 52 22.21 15.36 -6.55
N CYS A 53 23.41 15.14 -6.01
CA CYS A 53 24.31 16.21 -5.58
C CYS A 53 25.03 16.89 -6.77
N ALA A 54 25.46 18.15 -6.60
CA ALA A 54 26.28 18.84 -7.60
C ALA A 54 27.57 18.05 -7.88
N GLY A 55 27.88 17.81 -9.15
CA GLY A 55 29.02 16.97 -9.55
C GLY A 55 28.79 15.46 -9.40
N ALA A 56 27.55 15.00 -9.27
CA ALA A 56 27.19 13.58 -9.22
C ALA A 56 27.78 12.75 -10.37
N ASP A 57 27.93 13.34 -11.56
CA ASP A 57 28.50 12.67 -12.73
C ASP A 57 29.93 12.17 -12.52
N ARG A 58 30.68 12.76 -11.59
CA ARG A 58 32.05 12.34 -11.28
C ARG A 58 32.12 11.09 -10.39
N LEU A 59 31.07 10.84 -9.60
CA LEU A 59 31.02 9.78 -8.58
C LEU A 59 30.04 8.68 -8.94
N HIS A 60 29.06 8.96 -9.79
CA HIS A 60 28.03 8.03 -10.21
C HIS A 60 28.47 7.27 -11.46
N THR A 61 28.26 5.96 -11.48
CA THR A 61 28.53 5.11 -12.66
C THR A 61 27.43 5.17 -13.73
N GLY A 62 26.47 6.10 -13.57
CA GLY A 62 25.33 6.24 -14.48
C GLY A 62 24.50 4.95 -14.55
N MET A 63 24.41 4.38 -15.75
CA MET A 63 23.67 3.14 -16.02
C MET A 63 24.55 1.89 -16.09
N ARG A 64 25.86 2.02 -15.85
CA ARG A 64 26.77 0.86 -15.79
C ARG A 64 26.49 0.07 -14.49
N GLY A 65 26.14 -1.20 -14.62
CA GLY A 65 25.77 -2.05 -13.48
C GLY A 65 24.42 -1.67 -12.87
N SER A 66 23.44 -1.28 -13.69
CA SER A 66 22.13 -0.71 -13.32
C SER A 66 21.17 -1.62 -12.54
N PHE A 67 21.60 -2.82 -12.14
CA PHE A 67 20.76 -3.68 -11.32
C PHE A 67 20.59 -3.10 -9.93
N GLY A 68 19.40 -2.57 -9.67
CA GLY A 68 19.10 -1.83 -8.46
C GLY A 68 19.14 -2.68 -7.19
N LYS A 69 19.34 -2.02 -6.05
CA LYS A 69 19.21 -2.64 -4.73
C LYS A 69 17.74 -2.72 -4.31
N PRO A 70 17.34 -3.72 -3.53
CA PRO A 70 15.97 -3.82 -3.02
C PRO A 70 15.64 -2.64 -2.09
N GLN A 71 14.52 -1.95 -2.32
CA GLN A 71 14.13 -0.75 -1.56
C GLN A 71 12.77 -0.90 -0.88
N GLY A 72 11.83 -1.66 -1.46
CA GLY A 72 10.49 -1.75 -0.90
C GLY A 72 9.71 -2.98 -1.36
N LEU A 73 8.63 -3.27 -0.64
CA LEU A 73 7.71 -4.35 -0.93
C LEU A 73 6.39 -3.82 -1.49
N VAL A 74 5.86 -4.54 -2.47
CA VAL A 74 4.64 -4.20 -3.20
C VAL A 74 3.76 -5.43 -3.32
N ALA A 75 2.45 -5.21 -3.24
CA ALA A 75 1.42 -6.16 -3.62
C ALA A 75 1.00 -5.89 -5.08
N ARG A 76 0.99 -6.93 -5.91
CA ARG A 76 0.46 -6.86 -7.28
C ARG A 76 -1.04 -7.14 -7.25
N VAL A 77 -1.85 -6.22 -7.76
CA VAL A 77 -3.31 -6.25 -7.64
C VAL A 77 -3.92 -6.29 -9.04
N GLY A 78 -4.71 -7.34 -9.30
CA GLY A 78 -5.48 -7.49 -10.53
C GLY A 78 -6.78 -6.69 -10.52
N LEU A 79 -7.52 -6.73 -11.62
CA LEU A 79 -8.90 -6.26 -11.61
C LEU A 79 -9.74 -7.21 -10.73
N ASN A 80 -10.60 -6.63 -9.89
CA ASN A 80 -11.48 -7.34 -8.96
C ASN A 80 -10.80 -8.08 -7.80
N ASP A 81 -9.49 -7.88 -7.59
CA ASP A 81 -8.82 -8.35 -6.38
C ASP A 81 -9.32 -7.57 -5.14
N ILE A 82 -9.64 -8.30 -4.07
CA ILE A 82 -10.05 -7.70 -2.80
C ILE A 82 -8.80 -7.31 -2.00
N LEU A 83 -8.70 -6.03 -1.65
CA LEU A 83 -7.58 -5.49 -0.86
C LEU A 83 -7.81 -5.65 0.65
N MET A 84 -8.96 -5.17 1.13
CA MET A 84 -9.36 -5.19 2.53
C MET A 84 -10.82 -5.63 2.63
N SER A 85 -11.10 -6.46 3.63
CA SER A 85 -12.46 -6.90 3.94
C SER A 85 -12.79 -6.53 5.37
N ILE A 86 -13.97 -5.92 5.58
CA ILE A 86 -14.46 -5.55 6.91
C ILE A 86 -15.79 -6.27 7.11
N ARG A 87 -15.95 -6.91 8.27
CA ARG A 87 -17.21 -7.49 8.74
C ARG A 87 -17.71 -6.66 9.91
N VAL A 88 -18.98 -6.26 9.89
CA VAL A 88 -19.64 -5.47 10.93
C VAL A 88 -20.94 -6.17 11.31
N ARG A 89 -21.43 -5.97 12.54
CA ARG A 89 -22.76 -6.45 12.95
C ARG A 89 -23.84 -5.52 12.39
N ASP A 90 -25.00 -6.07 12.01
CA ASP A 90 -26.11 -5.34 11.35
C ASP A 90 -26.70 -4.17 12.15
N GLN A 91 -26.36 -4.04 13.43
CA GLN A 91 -26.88 -2.99 14.31
C GLN A 91 -26.28 -1.59 14.04
N VAL A 92 -25.27 -1.47 13.18
CA VAL A 92 -24.64 -0.18 12.86
C VAL A 92 -25.26 0.38 11.57
N ASN A 93 -26.23 1.30 11.72
CA ASN A 93 -26.74 2.08 10.60
C ASN A 93 -25.65 3.02 10.09
N PHE A 94 -24.98 2.64 9.00
CA PHE A 94 -24.18 3.55 8.21
C PHE A 94 -25.12 4.48 7.43
N TYR A 95 -25.57 5.58 8.05
CA TYR A 95 -26.14 6.69 7.30
C TYR A 95 -25.01 7.26 6.43
N PHE A 96 -25.01 6.89 5.15
CA PHE A 96 -24.18 7.51 4.13
C PHE A 96 -24.53 9.01 4.09
N ALA A 97 -23.59 9.86 4.48
CA ALA A 97 -23.58 11.28 4.13
C ALA A 97 -22.80 11.45 2.83
#